data_AF-A0A964KD38-F1
#
_entry.id   AF-A0A964KD38-F1
#
_cell.length_a   1.000
_cell.length_b   1.000
_cell.length_c   1.000
_cell.angle_alpha   90.00
_cell.angle_beta   90.00
_cell.angle_gamma   90.00
#
_symmetry.space_group_name_H-M   'P 1'
#
loop_
_entity.id
_entity.type
_entity.pdbx_description
1 polymer ?
#
loop_
_entity_poly.entity_id
_entity_poly.type
_entity_poly.pdbx_seq_one_letter_code
_entity_poly.pdbx_strand_id
1 'polypeptide(L)'
;MGPRGPYGISARRPAIICQLSSRSSRLFRQNAGHRVSVDPSVTFHCTRVSMRCCVEWTRRAGTGVRYGLASRRPAPANSFLEVSFGPFNIDRGLSNAGVVVSRETVFIPAPATEQVLEWDDMISGLRAAYAVQHQSHTSYRAVARGNKTWLRGLVSCPPASPFMGTKVFGVARERKVSYLVSLFDQETSELVALVDALHITALRTAATSAVAVDAMVKQGALNVGILGSGAEAQEHLSAISRVRPIKTVQVFSPTTARREAFATRFTEELKVDCKAVATSREAVEGVDLLIAAARSHNETPIFSGDWLRPGQMVVSIGATLPEQHEIDPRTIEVCDLIVCDMVHEVIEETGDFIDAKKAGVAFEHKMATLNDLIMGKLADRLAAAKIPMYKSVGAAIQDITVAEIAYQRAIERKLAVPLPMALVPRQV
;
A
#
# COMPACT_ATOMS: atom_id res chain seq x y z
N MET A 1 -10.92 -17.53 -66.08
CA MET A 1 -9.72 -16.72 -65.81
C MET A 1 -10.04 -15.86 -64.58
N GLY A 2 -9.78 -16.20 -63.32
CA GLY A 2 -8.63 -16.88 -62.73
C GLY A 2 -7.57 -15.83 -62.29
N PRO A 3 -7.11 -15.80 -61.02
CA PRO A 3 -7.92 -15.86 -59.79
C PRO A 3 -7.44 -14.97 -58.59
N ARG A 4 -8.37 -14.69 -57.66
CA ARG A 4 -8.31 -14.76 -56.16
C ARG A 4 -7.49 -13.73 -55.32
N GLY A 5 -8.19 -13.06 -54.37
CA GLY A 5 -7.66 -12.59 -53.06
C GLY A 5 -7.34 -13.76 -52.09
N PRO A 6 -7.06 -13.60 -50.76
CA PRO A 6 -7.94 -12.88 -49.80
C PRO A 6 -7.28 -12.31 -48.49
N TYR A 7 -8.11 -11.71 -47.60
CA TYR A 7 -7.96 -11.46 -46.13
C TYR A 7 -6.98 -10.42 -45.53
N GLY A 8 -7.47 -9.66 -44.53
CA GLY A 8 -6.64 -9.13 -43.43
C GLY A 8 -7.18 -7.92 -42.64
N ILE A 9 -8.00 -8.16 -41.61
CA ILE A 9 -8.28 -7.19 -40.52
C ILE A 9 -7.00 -7.00 -39.68
N SER A 10 -6.60 -5.77 -39.32
CA SER A 10 -5.86 -5.53 -38.06
C SER A 10 -5.76 -4.05 -37.67
N ALA A 11 -6.41 -3.69 -36.56
CA ALA A 11 -6.02 -2.54 -35.74
C ALA A 11 -4.71 -2.87 -35.01
N ARG A 12 -3.67 -2.03 -35.10
CA ARG A 12 -2.53 -2.05 -34.16
C ARG A 12 -2.01 -0.64 -33.83
N ARG A 13 -1.75 -0.49 -32.54
CA ARG A 13 -1.13 0.60 -31.78
C ARG A 13 0.19 1.07 -32.41
N PRO A 14 0.62 2.34 -32.25
CA PRO A 14 2.00 2.68 -32.54
C PRO A 14 2.91 1.99 -31.53
N ALA A 15 3.72 1.05 -32.03
CA ALA A 15 4.89 0.52 -31.35
C ALA A 15 5.96 1.60 -31.30
N ILE A 16 6.54 1.83 -30.11
CA ILE A 16 7.77 2.61 -29.96
C ILE A 16 8.92 1.71 -30.43
N ILE A 17 9.54 2.05 -31.55
CA ILE A 17 10.79 1.44 -32.02
C ILE A 17 11.92 2.33 -31.53
N CYS A 18 12.73 1.85 -30.59
CA CYS A 18 13.99 2.46 -30.22
C CYS A 18 15.11 1.61 -30.86
N GLN A 19 15.74 2.10 -31.93
CA GLN A 19 16.94 1.48 -32.49
C GLN A 19 18.18 2.11 -31.84
N LEU A 20 19.02 1.27 -31.23
CA LEU A 20 20.36 1.62 -30.78
C LEU A 20 21.37 1.17 -31.84
N SER A 21 22.24 2.08 -32.29
CA SER A 21 23.46 1.73 -33.00
C SER A 21 24.64 2.51 -32.42
N SER A 22 25.65 1.82 -31.91
CA SER A 22 26.99 2.37 -31.75
C SER A 22 28.02 1.37 -32.30
N ARG A 23 28.89 1.85 -33.19
CA ARG A 23 30.06 1.14 -33.72
C ARG A 23 31.32 1.72 -33.09
N SER A 24 32.16 0.81 -32.57
CA SER A 24 33.64 0.80 -32.55
C SER A 24 34.42 1.87 -31.75
N SER A 25 35.57 1.61 -31.08
CA SER A 25 36.24 0.41 -30.55
C SER A 25 37.57 0.82 -29.84
N ARG A 26 38.06 -0.04 -28.92
CA ARG A 26 39.46 -0.30 -28.45
C ARG A 26 40.00 0.32 -27.14
N LEU A 27 40.05 -0.57 -26.12
CA LEU A 27 41.22 -1.12 -25.39
C LEU A 27 42.35 -0.20 -24.85
N PHE A 28 42.49 -0.17 -23.51
CA PHE A 28 43.76 -0.36 -22.79
C PHE A 28 43.53 -1.00 -21.40
N ARG A 29 44.44 -1.87 -20.96
CA ARG A 29 44.46 -2.60 -19.68
C ARG A 29 45.51 -2.00 -18.73
N GLN A 30 45.19 -2.08 -17.43
CA GLN A 30 46.03 -2.20 -16.21
C GLN A 30 46.43 -0.97 -15.35
N ASN A 31 46.09 -1.16 -14.06
CA ASN A 31 46.70 -0.75 -12.79
C ASN A 31 46.24 0.52 -12.02
N ALA A 32 45.89 0.22 -10.76
CA ALA A 32 45.92 1.02 -9.53
C ALA A 32 44.91 2.16 -9.37
N GLY A 33 44.41 2.27 -8.14
CA GLY A 33 43.19 3.00 -7.78
C GLY A 33 43.16 4.46 -8.20
N HIS A 34 42.00 4.90 -8.67
CA HIS A 34 41.33 6.18 -8.36
C HIS A 34 39.96 6.23 -9.05
N ARG A 35 39.10 7.11 -8.55
CA ARG A 35 37.67 7.32 -8.89
C ARG A 35 37.38 7.29 -10.40
N VAL A 36 36.31 6.59 -10.78
CA VAL A 36 35.74 6.66 -12.14
C VAL A 36 34.78 7.85 -12.20
N SER A 37 35.13 8.89 -12.96
CA SER A 37 34.21 9.94 -13.39
C SER A 37 33.50 9.48 -14.67
N VAL A 38 32.16 9.52 -14.68
CA VAL A 38 31.35 9.21 -15.88
C VAL A 38 30.98 10.52 -16.58
N ASP A 39 31.26 10.60 -17.89
CA ASP A 39 30.98 11.72 -18.79
C ASP A 39 29.45 11.94 -18.97
N PRO A 40 28.90 13.14 -18.72
CA PRO A 40 27.46 13.41 -18.83
C PRO A 40 27.14 13.98 -20.22
N SER A 41 27.06 13.13 -21.25
CA SER A 41 26.60 13.57 -22.57
C SER A 41 25.78 12.50 -23.31
N VAL A 42 24.58 12.20 -22.79
CA VAL A 42 23.52 11.53 -23.57
C VAL A 42 22.43 12.55 -23.87
N THR A 43 22.42 13.07 -25.11
CA THR A 43 21.41 14.02 -25.59
C THR A 43 20.23 13.26 -26.18
N PHE A 44 19.01 13.52 -25.69
CA PHE A 44 17.78 13.04 -26.33
C PHE A 44 17.27 14.08 -27.32
N HIS A 45 16.92 13.67 -28.53
CA HIS A 45 16.25 14.53 -29.52
C HIS A 45 14.78 14.15 -29.64
N CYS A 46 13.89 15.06 -29.23
CA CYS A 46 12.44 14.93 -29.42
C CYS A 46 11.97 15.99 -30.42
N THR A 47 11.58 15.59 -31.62
CA THR A 47 11.32 16.50 -32.75
C THR A 47 9.90 17.08 -32.81
N ARG A 48 9.04 16.85 -31.81
CA ARG A 48 7.73 17.54 -31.70
C ARG A 48 7.20 17.51 -30.25
N VAL A 49 7.23 18.64 -29.56
CA VAL A 49 6.53 18.82 -28.28
C VAL A 49 5.28 19.66 -28.53
N SER A 50 4.09 19.10 -28.24
CA SER A 50 2.88 19.93 -28.12
C SER A 50 2.80 20.49 -26.70
N MET A 51 2.37 21.74 -26.54
CA MET A 51 2.27 22.42 -25.22
C MET A 51 1.44 21.64 -24.18
N ARG A 52 0.52 20.76 -24.60
CA ARG A 52 -0.22 19.89 -23.67
C ARG A 52 0.67 18.92 -22.90
N CYS A 53 1.75 18.43 -23.52
CA CYS A 53 2.62 17.41 -22.93
C CYS A 53 3.47 17.95 -21.76
N CYS A 54 3.90 19.22 -21.83
CA CYS A 54 4.64 19.85 -20.72
C CYS A 54 3.74 20.15 -19.53
N VAL A 55 2.52 20.63 -19.76
CA VAL A 55 1.58 21.01 -18.69
C VAL A 55 1.11 19.78 -17.89
N GLU A 56 0.84 18.65 -18.56
CA GLU A 56 0.46 17.38 -17.91
C GLU A 56 1.59 16.79 -17.05
N TRP A 57 2.85 16.98 -17.45
CA TRP A 57 4.00 16.51 -16.69
C TRP A 57 4.23 17.36 -15.43
N THR A 58 4.17 18.69 -15.52
CA THR A 58 4.26 19.58 -14.35
C THR A 58 3.12 19.39 -13.35
N ARG A 59 1.91 18.99 -13.79
CA ARG A 59 0.80 18.68 -12.86
C ARG A 59 0.99 17.36 -12.11
N ARG A 60 1.72 16.39 -12.66
CA ARG A 60 2.01 15.10 -12.00
C ARG A 60 3.23 15.15 -11.08
N ALA A 61 4.13 16.13 -11.27
CA ALA A 61 5.40 16.19 -10.54
C ALA A 61 5.40 17.08 -9.28
N GLY A 62 4.27 17.68 -8.88
CA GLY A 62 4.11 18.31 -7.57
C GLY A 62 5.13 19.41 -7.18
N THR A 63 5.88 19.98 -8.13
CA THR A 63 6.93 20.95 -7.83
C THR A 63 6.43 22.37 -8.09
N GLY A 64 6.27 23.13 -7.01
CA GLY A 64 5.94 24.55 -7.05
C GLY A 64 7.07 25.37 -7.66
N VAL A 65 7.05 25.54 -8.98
CA VAL A 65 7.89 26.52 -9.69
C VAL A 65 6.99 27.62 -10.21
N ARG A 66 7.03 28.80 -9.56
CA ARG A 66 6.42 30.03 -10.09
C ARG A 66 7.30 30.54 -11.24
N TYR A 67 6.78 30.57 -12.46
CA TYR A 67 7.40 31.31 -13.55
C TYR A 67 6.83 32.72 -13.63
N GLY A 68 7.70 33.72 -13.50
CA GLY A 68 7.37 35.11 -13.78
C GLY A 68 7.15 35.30 -15.29
N LEU A 69 5.96 35.79 -15.66
CA LEU A 69 5.64 36.16 -17.03
C LEU A 69 6.41 37.42 -17.43
N ALA A 70 7.51 37.26 -18.17
CA ALA A 70 8.15 38.36 -18.87
C ALA A 70 7.65 38.46 -20.33
N SER A 71 6.82 39.48 -20.56
CA SER A 71 6.46 40.10 -21.84
C SER A 71 5.44 39.41 -22.77
N ARG A 72 4.41 40.18 -23.14
CA ARG A 72 3.40 39.88 -24.17
C ARG A 72 3.90 40.31 -25.55
N ARG A 73 4.59 39.45 -26.30
CA ARG A 73 4.68 39.52 -27.79
C ARG A 73 4.89 38.12 -28.37
N PRO A 74 4.29 37.78 -29.53
CA PRO A 74 4.48 36.48 -30.16
C PRO A 74 5.88 36.38 -30.79
N ALA A 75 6.61 35.29 -30.51
CA ALA A 75 7.91 35.00 -31.13
C ALA A 75 7.73 34.37 -32.53
N PRO A 76 8.63 34.64 -33.50
CA PRO A 76 8.52 34.13 -34.88
C PRO A 76 8.82 32.63 -34.98
N ALA A 77 8.27 32.00 -36.02
CA ALA A 77 8.32 30.56 -36.30
C ALA A 77 9.71 30.06 -36.71
N ASN A 78 10.67 30.06 -35.78
CA ASN A 78 11.90 29.25 -35.74
C ASN A 78 12.75 29.56 -34.49
N SER A 79 12.13 29.70 -33.30
CA SER A 79 12.87 29.81 -32.04
C SER A 79 13.07 28.43 -31.41
N PHE A 80 14.32 27.96 -31.36
CA PHE A 80 14.71 26.77 -30.61
C PHE A 80 14.77 27.10 -29.12
N LEU A 81 14.08 26.30 -28.30
CA LEU A 81 14.11 26.41 -26.85
C LEU A 81 15.19 25.46 -26.34
N GLU A 82 16.37 26.01 -26.03
CA GLU A 82 17.47 25.25 -25.45
C GLU A 82 17.15 25.01 -23.96
N VAL A 83 16.85 23.77 -23.60
CA VAL A 83 16.68 23.36 -22.21
C VAL A 83 17.92 22.56 -21.83
N SER A 84 18.91 23.23 -21.23
CA SER A 84 20.07 22.58 -20.66
C SER A 84 19.67 21.89 -19.35
N PHE A 85 19.60 20.57 -19.35
CA PHE A 85 19.55 19.79 -18.13
C PHE A 85 20.97 19.67 -17.58
N GLY A 86 21.23 20.26 -16.41
CA GLY A 86 22.49 20.06 -15.70
C GLY A 86 22.71 18.58 -15.38
N PRO A 87 23.97 18.14 -15.16
CA PRO A 87 24.31 16.73 -14.99
C PRO A 87 23.49 16.10 -13.88
N PHE A 88 22.78 15.01 -14.23
CA PHE A 88 22.03 14.18 -13.31
C PHE A 88 23.04 13.41 -12.46
N ASN A 89 23.32 13.94 -11.27
CA ASN A 89 24.32 13.39 -10.38
C ASN A 89 23.73 12.18 -9.63
N ILE A 90 24.01 10.96 -10.12
CA ILE A 90 23.63 9.68 -9.46
C ILE A 90 24.62 9.36 -8.33
N ASP A 91 24.94 10.38 -7.52
CA ASP A 91 25.82 10.27 -6.35
C ASP A 91 25.28 11.12 -5.19
N ARG A 92 23.96 11.24 -5.11
CA ARG A 92 23.27 11.52 -3.85
C ARG A 92 22.82 10.17 -3.30
N GLY A 93 23.62 9.61 -2.40
CA GLY A 93 23.06 8.78 -1.34
C GLY A 93 21.84 9.52 -0.76
N LEU A 94 20.79 8.77 -0.45
CA LEU A 94 19.56 9.25 0.17
C LEU A 94 19.91 10.07 1.43
N SER A 95 20.19 11.35 1.27
CA SER A 95 20.29 12.29 2.38
C SER A 95 18.86 12.54 2.87
N ASN A 96 18.66 12.45 4.18
CA ASN A 96 17.46 12.74 4.99
C ASN A 96 16.85 14.15 4.78
N ALA A 97 16.79 14.64 3.55
CA ALA A 97 16.33 15.97 3.20
C ALA A 97 14.79 15.99 3.20
N GLY A 98 14.19 16.18 4.38
CA GLY A 98 12.76 16.47 4.51
C GLY A 98 12.10 16.03 5.81
N VAL A 99 12.73 15.18 6.62
CA VAL A 99 12.17 14.72 7.90
C VAL A 99 12.37 15.80 8.94
N VAL A 100 11.28 16.34 9.49
CA VAL A 100 11.32 17.28 10.61
C VAL A 100 11.40 16.48 11.90
N VAL A 101 12.53 16.59 12.61
CA VAL A 101 12.67 16.08 13.98
C VAL A 101 12.52 17.26 14.94
N SER A 102 11.49 17.23 15.78
CA SER A 102 11.32 18.14 16.90
C SER A 102 12.50 18.01 17.87
N ARG A 103 13.00 19.15 18.38
CA ARG A 103 14.04 19.14 19.42
C ARG A 103 13.55 18.63 20.77
N GLU A 104 12.24 18.56 20.96
CA GLU A 104 11.59 18.11 22.18
C GLU A 104 10.70 16.89 21.87
N THR A 105 10.62 15.94 22.80
CA THR A 105 9.65 14.84 22.72
C THR A 105 8.23 15.40 22.72
N VAL A 106 7.38 14.92 21.82
CA VAL A 106 5.98 15.38 21.72
C VAL A 106 4.96 14.26 21.91
N PHE A 107 3.76 14.64 22.28
CA PHE A 107 2.55 13.83 22.17
C PHE A 107 1.73 14.29 20.96
N ILE A 108 1.31 13.34 20.13
CA ILE A 108 0.38 13.56 19.02
C ILE A 108 -0.99 13.03 19.44
N PRO A 109 -1.94 13.91 19.80
CA PRO A 109 -3.24 13.50 20.33
C PRO A 109 -4.18 13.01 19.22
N ALA A 110 -5.23 12.27 19.59
CA ALA A 110 -6.21 11.73 18.64
C ALA A 110 -6.78 12.80 17.67
N PRO A 111 -7.21 14.00 18.12
CA PRO A 111 -7.71 15.02 17.20
C PRO A 111 -6.67 15.51 16.20
N ALA A 112 -5.38 15.40 16.51
CA ALA A 112 -4.32 15.71 15.54
C ALA A 112 -4.25 14.60 14.49
N THR A 113 -4.23 13.32 14.89
CA THR A 113 -4.20 12.18 13.94
C THR A 113 -5.39 12.17 12.99
N GLU A 114 -6.59 12.50 13.49
CA GLU A 114 -7.82 12.62 12.69
C GLU A 114 -7.77 13.75 11.64
N GLN A 115 -6.99 14.81 11.91
CA GLN A 115 -6.87 15.96 11.00
C GLN A 115 -5.76 15.82 9.96
N VAL A 116 -4.74 15.01 10.23
CA VAL A 116 -3.51 14.99 9.44
C VAL A 116 -3.34 13.77 8.56
N LEU A 117 -4.03 12.67 8.84
CA LEU A 117 -3.90 11.43 8.08
C LEU A 117 -4.75 11.49 6.81
N GLU A 118 -4.06 11.51 5.67
CA GLU A 118 -4.67 11.50 4.34
C GLU A 118 -4.34 10.19 3.62
N TRP A 119 -5.28 9.69 2.82
CA TRP A 119 -5.11 8.41 2.11
C TRP A 119 -3.88 8.36 1.21
N ASP A 120 -3.66 9.40 0.42
CA ASP A 120 -2.58 9.44 -0.57
C ASP A 120 -1.20 9.40 0.11
N ASP A 121 -1.06 10.10 1.25
CA ASP A 121 0.15 10.10 2.07
C ASP A 121 0.40 8.72 2.67
N MET A 122 -0.62 8.10 3.29
CA MET A 122 -0.49 6.78 3.91
C MET A 122 -0.16 5.69 2.87
N ILE A 123 -0.87 5.68 1.74
CA ILE A 123 -0.66 4.69 0.67
C ILE A 123 0.74 4.85 0.07
N SER A 124 1.18 6.08 -0.20
CA SER A 124 2.51 6.35 -0.75
C SER A 124 3.62 6.00 0.25
N GLY A 125 3.45 6.39 1.52
CA GLY A 125 4.41 6.08 2.58
C GLY A 125 4.53 4.59 2.84
N LEU A 126 3.42 3.86 2.92
CA LEU A 126 3.44 2.39 3.06
C LEU A 126 4.07 1.71 1.83
N ARG A 127 3.77 2.19 0.62
CA ARG A 127 4.43 1.68 -0.60
C ARG A 127 5.94 1.87 -0.52
N ALA A 128 6.41 3.04 -0.09
CA ALA A 128 7.84 3.32 0.08
C ALA A 128 8.46 2.44 1.17
N ALA A 129 7.77 2.28 2.31
CA ALA A 129 8.23 1.43 3.40
C ALA A 129 8.41 -0.03 2.95
N TYR A 130 7.51 -0.56 2.12
CA TYR A 130 7.61 -1.92 1.56
C TYR A 130 8.51 -2.03 0.31
N ALA A 131 9.04 -0.92 -0.23
CA ALA A 131 9.93 -0.90 -1.40
C ALA A 131 11.43 -1.00 -1.05
N VAL A 132 11.75 -1.41 0.18
CA VAL A 132 13.10 -1.71 0.64
C VAL A 132 13.15 -3.09 1.31
N GLN A 133 14.29 -3.77 1.25
CA GLN A 133 14.40 -5.14 1.76
C GLN A 133 14.16 -5.20 3.29
N HIS A 134 13.18 -5.99 3.73
CA HIS A 134 12.93 -6.25 5.16
C HIS A 134 13.59 -7.57 5.57
N GLN A 135 14.83 -7.54 6.08
CA GLN A 135 15.42 -8.68 6.80
C GLN A 135 15.35 -8.43 8.30
N SER A 136 14.48 -9.14 9.03
CA SER A 136 14.41 -9.09 10.51
C SER A 136 14.05 -7.73 11.13
N HIS A 137 13.30 -6.88 10.44
CA HIS A 137 12.93 -5.53 10.90
C HIS A 137 11.58 -5.46 11.66
N THR A 138 10.94 -6.62 11.86
CA THR A 138 9.69 -6.79 12.60
C THR A 138 9.78 -8.06 13.44
N SER A 139 9.34 -8.00 14.69
CA SER A 139 9.26 -9.18 15.55
C SER A 139 7.89 -9.86 15.46
N TYR A 140 7.80 -11.08 16.00
CA TYR A 140 6.52 -11.63 16.43
C TYR A 140 5.85 -10.68 17.44
N ARG A 141 4.52 -10.67 17.46
CA ARG A 141 3.73 -9.93 18.45
C ARG A 141 3.95 -10.51 19.83
N ALA A 142 4.10 -9.63 20.83
CA ALA A 142 4.05 -10.03 22.22
C ALA A 142 2.64 -9.82 22.77
N VAL A 143 2.05 -10.83 23.42
CA VAL A 143 0.74 -10.73 24.07
C VAL A 143 0.82 -11.24 25.51
N ALA A 144 0.51 -10.37 26.46
CA ALA A 144 0.25 -10.77 27.86
C ALA A 144 -1.26 -10.79 28.10
N ARG A 145 -1.81 -11.90 28.62
CA ARG A 145 -3.24 -12.06 28.90
C ARG A 145 -3.51 -12.15 30.40
N GLY A 146 -4.58 -11.50 30.84
CA GLY A 146 -5.18 -11.61 32.17
C GLY A 146 -6.68 -11.87 32.08
N ASN A 147 -7.38 -11.91 33.21
CA ASN A 147 -8.83 -12.14 33.22
C ASN A 147 -9.57 -10.98 32.51
N LYS A 148 -10.12 -11.24 31.32
CA LYS A 148 -10.78 -10.28 30.43
C LYS A 148 -9.94 -9.04 30.11
N THR A 149 -8.61 -9.18 30.14
CA THR A 149 -7.65 -8.11 29.84
C THR A 149 -6.50 -8.66 29.04
N TRP A 150 -5.92 -7.86 28.17
CA TRP A 150 -4.66 -8.21 27.54
C TRP A 150 -3.93 -6.95 27.09
N LEU A 151 -2.61 -7.07 27.01
CA LEU A 151 -1.72 -6.07 26.44
C LEU A 151 -0.99 -6.71 25.26
N ARG A 152 -1.00 -6.04 24.11
CA ARG A 152 -0.31 -6.49 22.91
C ARG A 152 0.72 -5.45 22.47
N GLY A 153 1.94 -5.90 22.18
CA GLY A 153 3.03 -5.10 21.62
C GLY A 153 3.43 -5.60 20.23
N LEU A 154 3.67 -4.66 19.32
CA LEU A 154 4.14 -4.90 17.95
C LEU A 154 5.34 -3.98 17.69
N VAL A 155 6.52 -4.57 17.48
CA VAL A 155 7.79 -3.83 17.38
C VAL A 155 8.31 -3.83 15.94
N SER A 156 8.81 -2.68 15.49
CA SER A 156 9.50 -2.57 14.19
C SER A 156 10.62 -1.55 14.22
N CYS A 157 11.67 -1.83 13.44
CA CYS A 157 12.68 -0.87 13.02
C CYS A 157 12.63 -0.76 11.49
N PRO A 158 11.71 0.01 10.88
CA PRO A 158 11.60 0.07 9.43
C PRO A 158 12.89 0.59 8.77
N PRO A 159 13.45 -0.09 7.76
CA PRO A 159 14.77 0.28 7.20
C PRO A 159 14.76 1.55 6.35
N ALA A 160 13.59 1.99 5.88
CA ALA A 160 13.41 3.24 5.13
C ALA A 160 12.89 4.39 6.02
N SER A 161 12.83 4.19 7.34
CA SER A 161 12.40 5.21 8.29
C SER A 161 13.57 5.63 9.17
N PRO A 162 13.70 6.91 9.54
CA PRO A 162 14.61 7.31 10.61
C PRO A 162 14.09 6.89 11.99
N PHE A 163 12.85 6.41 12.10
CA PHE A 163 12.23 6.03 13.36
C PHE A 163 12.14 4.51 13.50
N MET A 164 12.35 4.02 14.71
CA MET A 164 11.96 2.70 15.17
C MET A 164 10.88 2.86 16.24
N GLY A 165 10.14 1.80 16.54
CA GLY A 165 9.08 1.95 17.51
C GLY A 165 8.32 0.70 17.86
N THR A 166 7.34 0.91 18.74
CA THR A 166 6.37 -0.12 19.10
C THR A 166 4.97 0.46 19.13
N LYS A 167 4.02 -0.28 18.54
CA LYS A 167 2.60 -0.12 18.85
C LYS A 167 2.28 -0.99 20.06
N VAL A 168 1.69 -0.38 21.08
CA VAL A 168 1.12 -1.09 22.23
C VAL A 168 -0.36 -0.77 22.31
N PHE A 169 -1.18 -1.79 22.53
CA PHE A 169 -2.57 -1.57 22.89
C PHE A 169 -3.05 -2.50 23.98
N GLY A 170 -3.84 -1.93 24.88
CA GLY A 170 -4.40 -2.62 26.03
C GLY A 170 -5.90 -2.71 25.90
N VAL A 171 -6.46 -3.88 26.22
CA VAL A 171 -7.90 -4.06 26.38
C VAL A 171 -8.21 -4.26 27.85
N ALA A 172 -9.08 -3.39 28.37
CA ALA A 172 -9.53 -3.39 29.76
C ALA A 172 -10.76 -4.28 29.96
N ARG A 173 -11.03 -4.66 31.22
CA ARG A 173 -12.20 -5.49 31.61
C ARG A 173 -13.53 -4.91 31.16
N GLU A 174 -13.61 -3.58 31.10
CA GLU A 174 -14.78 -2.82 30.65
C GLU A 174 -14.95 -2.83 29.12
N ARG A 175 -14.19 -3.66 28.39
CA ARG A 175 -14.17 -3.70 26.91
C ARG A 175 -13.76 -2.36 26.28
N LYS A 176 -12.97 -1.57 27.00
CA LYS A 176 -12.28 -0.38 26.49
C LYS A 176 -10.94 -0.78 25.91
N VAL A 177 -10.53 -0.11 24.84
CA VAL A 177 -9.23 -0.30 24.21
C VAL A 177 -8.53 1.04 24.07
N SER A 178 -7.21 1.05 24.26
CA SER A 178 -6.37 2.22 24.04
C SER A 178 -5.13 1.80 23.26
N TYR A 179 -4.73 2.62 22.29
CA TYR A 179 -3.64 2.36 21.37
C TYR A 179 -2.60 3.47 21.47
N LEU A 180 -1.33 3.09 21.52
CA LEU A 180 -0.21 4.01 21.57
C LEU A 180 0.86 3.52 20.59
N VAL A 181 1.42 4.42 19.79
CA VAL A 181 2.69 4.19 19.10
C VAL A 181 3.76 5.05 19.74
N SER A 182 4.91 4.47 20.01
CA SER A 182 6.13 5.21 20.39
C SER A 182 7.09 5.23 19.21
N LEU A 183 7.67 6.40 18.94
CA LEU A 183 8.67 6.61 17.91
C LEU A 183 9.98 7.04 18.57
N PHE A 184 11.02 6.23 18.36
CA PHE A 184 12.39 6.51 18.74
C PHE A 184 13.21 6.81 17.49
N ASP A 185 14.13 7.76 17.58
CA ASP A 185 15.11 8.00 16.54
C ASP A 185 16.11 6.84 16.47
N GLN A 186 16.33 6.28 15.27
CA GLN A 186 17.24 5.14 15.08
C GLN A 186 18.72 5.52 15.24
N GLU A 187 19.09 6.78 15.08
CA GLU A 187 20.46 7.26 15.22
C GLU A 187 20.78 7.65 16.68
N THR A 188 19.86 8.35 17.35
CA THR A 188 20.10 8.92 18.69
C THR A 188 19.50 8.11 19.83
N SER A 189 18.59 7.18 19.53
CA SER A 189 17.76 6.47 20.52
C SER A 189 16.85 7.38 21.37
N GLU A 190 16.69 8.65 20.98
CA GLU A 190 15.79 9.58 21.66
C GLU A 190 14.33 9.20 21.39
N LEU A 191 13.48 9.29 22.41
CA LEU A 191 12.05 9.20 22.21
C LEU A 191 11.58 10.52 21.58
N VAL A 192 11.10 10.45 20.34
CA VAL A 192 10.73 11.62 19.55
C VAL A 192 9.24 11.91 19.70
N ALA A 193 8.42 10.87 19.71
CA ALA A 193 6.97 11.04 19.83
C ALA A 193 6.27 9.86 20.53
N LEU A 194 5.19 10.22 21.24
CA LEU A 194 4.11 9.33 21.64
C LEU A 194 2.87 9.71 20.82
N VAL A 195 2.27 8.74 20.13
CA VAL A 195 1.19 8.98 19.17
C VAL A 195 -0.04 8.20 19.58
N ASP A 196 -1.18 8.87 19.77
CA ASP A 196 -2.46 8.18 19.89
C ASP A 196 -2.73 7.39 18.61
N ALA A 197 -2.87 6.08 18.73
CA ALA A 197 -2.91 5.19 17.58
C ALA A 197 -4.29 4.58 17.32
N LEU A 198 -5.36 5.15 17.92
CA LEU A 198 -6.73 4.67 17.68
C LEU A 198 -7.10 4.85 16.20
N HIS A 199 -6.91 6.05 15.67
CA HIS A 199 -7.22 6.35 14.28
C HIS A 199 -6.23 5.67 13.32
N ILE A 200 -4.93 5.66 13.67
CA ILE A 200 -3.90 4.94 12.90
C ILE A 200 -4.29 3.47 12.67
N THR A 201 -4.73 2.79 13.73
CA THR A 201 -5.09 1.37 13.66
C THR A 201 -6.27 1.12 12.71
N ALA A 202 -7.24 2.05 12.66
CA ALA A 202 -8.38 1.96 11.77
C ALA A 202 -8.00 2.14 10.29
N LEU A 203 -7.06 3.04 9.99
CA LEU A 203 -6.71 3.41 8.61
C LEU A 203 -5.61 2.53 7.98
N ARG A 204 -4.59 2.17 8.76
CA ARG A 204 -3.36 1.54 8.22
C ARG A 204 -3.62 0.20 7.53
N THR A 205 -4.59 -0.57 8.01
CA THR A 205 -4.97 -1.86 7.41
C THR A 205 -5.50 -1.63 5.99
N ALA A 206 -6.45 -0.71 5.83
CA ALA A 206 -7.05 -0.36 4.55
C ALA A 206 -6.02 0.24 3.59
N ALA A 207 -5.16 1.15 4.06
CA ALA A 207 -4.10 1.74 3.25
C ALA A 207 -3.10 0.66 2.76
N THR A 208 -2.74 -0.30 3.61
CA THR A 208 -1.86 -1.41 3.20
C THR A 208 -2.54 -2.34 2.19
N SER A 209 -3.82 -2.67 2.41
CA SER A 209 -4.64 -3.41 1.44
C SER A 209 -4.71 -2.70 0.09
N ALA A 210 -4.84 -1.37 0.07
CA ALA A 210 -4.80 -0.59 -1.18
C ALA A 210 -3.43 -0.70 -1.88
N VAL A 211 -2.32 -0.67 -1.13
CA VAL A 211 -0.97 -0.89 -1.70
C VAL A 211 -0.86 -2.26 -2.37
N ALA A 212 -1.34 -3.32 -1.70
CA ALA A 212 -1.35 -4.68 -2.23
C ALA A 212 -2.26 -4.82 -3.46
N VAL A 213 -3.50 -4.33 -3.37
CA VAL A 213 -4.48 -4.33 -4.48
C VAL A 213 -3.92 -3.62 -5.70
N ASP A 214 -3.37 -2.42 -5.55
CA ASP A 214 -2.76 -1.67 -6.66
C ASP A 214 -1.64 -2.45 -7.35
N ALA A 215 -0.85 -3.20 -6.60
CA ALA A 215 0.23 -4.02 -7.15
C ALA A 215 -0.26 -5.33 -7.80
N MET A 216 -1.40 -5.88 -7.38
CA MET A 216 -1.85 -7.23 -7.76
C MET A 216 -2.96 -7.25 -8.82
N VAL A 217 -3.85 -6.25 -8.84
CA VAL A 217 -4.97 -6.23 -9.78
C VAL A 217 -4.53 -5.78 -11.18
N LYS A 218 -5.22 -6.31 -12.19
CA LYS A 218 -5.06 -5.85 -13.58
C LYS A 218 -5.49 -4.39 -13.72
N GLN A 219 -4.91 -3.72 -14.72
CA GLN A 219 -5.25 -2.33 -15.04
C GLN A 219 -6.73 -2.20 -15.45
N GLY A 220 -7.39 -1.14 -14.99
CA GLY A 220 -8.78 -0.84 -15.33
C GLY A 220 -9.64 -0.51 -14.12
N ALA A 221 -10.92 -0.24 -14.38
CA ALA A 221 -11.91 -0.04 -13.32
C ALA A 221 -12.41 -1.38 -12.78
N LEU A 222 -12.56 -1.47 -11.46
CA LEU A 222 -12.88 -2.71 -10.74
C LEU A 222 -14.38 -2.80 -10.43
N ASN A 223 -14.97 -3.95 -10.68
CA ASN A 223 -16.22 -4.36 -10.02
C ASN A 223 -15.83 -4.94 -8.65
N VAL A 224 -16.36 -4.39 -7.55
CA VAL A 224 -15.93 -4.75 -6.19
C VAL A 224 -17.06 -5.47 -5.43
N GLY A 225 -16.72 -6.62 -4.86
CA GLY A 225 -17.56 -7.36 -3.94
C GLY A 225 -17.10 -7.15 -2.52
N ILE A 226 -18.01 -6.91 -1.59
CA ILE A 226 -17.68 -6.66 -0.18
C ILE A 226 -18.53 -7.55 0.71
N LEU A 227 -17.86 -8.33 1.55
CA LEU A 227 -18.47 -9.07 2.65
C LEU A 227 -18.16 -8.35 3.96
N GLY A 228 -19.17 -7.67 4.49
CA GLY A 228 -19.05 -6.75 5.62
C GLY A 228 -19.55 -5.35 5.27
N SER A 229 -20.10 -4.64 6.27
CA SER A 229 -20.54 -3.24 6.15
C SER A 229 -20.03 -2.37 7.31
N GLY A 230 -19.12 -2.92 8.13
CA GLY A 230 -18.52 -2.23 9.27
C GLY A 230 -17.37 -1.29 8.88
N ALA A 231 -16.69 -0.73 9.87
CA ALA A 231 -15.61 0.24 9.67
C ALA A 231 -14.54 -0.25 8.69
N GLU A 232 -13.98 -1.44 8.89
CA GLU A 232 -12.96 -2.00 7.99
C GLU A 232 -13.43 -2.05 6.53
N ALA A 233 -14.66 -2.52 6.25
CA ALA A 233 -15.20 -2.55 4.90
C ALA A 233 -15.30 -1.15 4.26
N GLN A 234 -15.68 -0.15 5.05
CA GLN A 234 -15.80 1.25 4.59
C GLN A 234 -14.43 1.87 4.32
N GLU A 235 -13.49 1.69 5.24
CA GLU A 235 -12.10 2.15 5.14
C GLU A 235 -11.40 1.52 3.92
N HIS A 236 -11.58 0.21 3.71
CA HIS A 236 -10.98 -0.51 2.57
C HIS A 236 -11.51 -0.02 1.22
N LEU A 237 -12.83 0.14 1.07
CA LEU A 237 -13.39 0.67 -0.17
C LEU A 237 -12.90 2.11 -0.43
N SER A 238 -12.82 2.93 0.62
CA SER A 238 -12.31 4.31 0.54
C SER A 238 -10.85 4.32 0.07
N ALA A 239 -9.97 3.55 0.72
CA ALA A 239 -8.55 3.47 0.37
C ALA A 239 -8.33 2.91 -1.04
N ILE A 240 -9.04 1.84 -1.42
CA ILE A 240 -8.88 1.20 -2.74
C ILE A 240 -9.37 2.12 -3.86
N SER A 241 -10.42 2.92 -3.62
CA SER A 241 -10.90 3.91 -4.59
C SER A 241 -9.86 4.99 -4.93
N ARG A 242 -8.83 5.18 -4.09
CA ARG A 242 -7.71 6.11 -4.36
C ARG A 242 -6.70 5.55 -5.36
N VAL A 243 -6.51 4.23 -5.39
CA VAL A 243 -5.51 3.57 -6.25
C VAL A 243 -6.09 2.99 -7.52
N ARG A 244 -7.40 2.70 -7.53
CA ARG A 244 -8.10 2.12 -8.68
C ARG A 244 -9.49 2.74 -8.85
N PRO A 245 -9.90 3.04 -10.10
CA PRO A 245 -11.27 3.46 -10.35
C PRO A 245 -12.22 2.32 -10.03
N ILE A 246 -13.33 2.64 -9.37
CA ILE A 246 -14.38 1.67 -9.06
C ILE A 246 -15.48 1.80 -10.11
N LYS A 247 -15.95 0.67 -10.64
CA LYS A 247 -17.03 0.63 -11.64
C LYS A 247 -18.38 0.34 -10.99
N THR A 248 -18.44 -0.70 -10.17
CA THR A 248 -19.63 -1.10 -9.41
C THR A 248 -19.19 -1.65 -8.06
N VAL A 249 -20.10 -1.62 -7.10
CA VAL A 249 -19.91 -2.23 -5.78
C VAL A 249 -21.13 -3.07 -5.44
N GLN A 250 -20.92 -4.26 -4.90
CA GLN A 250 -21.95 -5.09 -4.31
C GLN A 250 -21.55 -5.46 -2.88
N VAL A 251 -22.41 -5.17 -1.92
CA VAL A 251 -22.12 -5.32 -0.49
C VAL A 251 -23.13 -6.25 0.18
N PHE A 252 -22.62 -7.22 0.93
CA PHE A 252 -23.42 -8.07 1.79
C PHE A 252 -22.99 -7.94 3.25
N SER A 253 -23.96 -7.88 4.14
CA SER A 253 -23.79 -8.16 5.57
C SER A 253 -25.12 -8.63 6.14
N PRO A 254 -25.15 -9.40 7.25
CA PRO A 254 -26.40 -9.97 7.79
C PRO A 254 -27.46 -8.92 8.14
N THR A 255 -27.04 -7.75 8.60
CA THR A 255 -27.97 -6.65 8.96
C THR A 255 -28.31 -5.82 7.73
N THR A 256 -29.52 -5.99 7.19
CA THR A 256 -30.03 -5.27 6.00
C THR A 256 -29.83 -3.76 6.08
N ALA A 257 -30.29 -3.12 7.16
CA ALA A 257 -30.16 -1.67 7.34
C ALA A 257 -28.70 -1.17 7.29
N ARG A 258 -27.72 -1.98 7.74
CA ARG A 258 -26.30 -1.60 7.70
C ARG A 258 -25.74 -1.67 6.27
N ARG A 259 -26.06 -2.72 5.52
CA ARG A 259 -25.61 -2.83 4.11
C ARG A 259 -26.30 -1.84 3.19
N GLU A 260 -27.56 -1.48 3.46
CA GLU A 260 -28.27 -0.42 2.73
C GLU A 260 -27.67 0.95 3.02
N ALA A 261 -27.38 1.28 4.28
CA ALA A 261 -26.71 2.53 4.64
C ALA A 261 -25.31 2.64 4.01
N PHE A 262 -24.55 1.54 4.00
CA PHE A 262 -23.27 1.46 3.28
C PHE A 262 -23.45 1.77 1.79
N ALA A 263 -24.43 1.11 1.16
CA ALA A 263 -24.68 1.26 -0.27
C ALA A 263 -25.08 2.69 -0.67
N THR A 264 -25.98 3.31 0.10
CA THR A 264 -26.36 4.72 -0.09
C THR A 264 -25.15 5.63 0.02
N ARG A 265 -24.37 5.50 1.10
CA ARG A 265 -23.17 6.31 1.34
C ARG A 265 -22.19 6.25 0.18
N PHE A 266 -21.80 5.05 -0.25
CA PHE A 266 -20.78 4.91 -1.31
C PHE A 266 -21.31 5.18 -2.73
N THR A 267 -22.62 5.06 -2.95
CA THR A 267 -23.25 5.60 -4.16
C THR A 267 -23.06 7.12 -4.24
N GLU A 268 -23.25 7.82 -3.12
CA GLU A 268 -23.10 9.27 -3.06
C GLU A 268 -21.63 9.73 -3.10
N GLU A 269 -20.74 9.07 -2.36
CA GLU A 269 -19.32 9.45 -2.26
C GLU A 269 -18.54 9.14 -3.55
N LEU A 270 -18.72 7.94 -4.11
CA LEU A 270 -17.95 7.50 -5.27
C LEU A 270 -18.65 7.77 -6.61
N LYS A 271 -19.95 8.11 -6.60
CA LYS A 271 -20.78 8.26 -7.81
C LYS A 271 -20.78 7.00 -8.69
N VAL A 272 -20.84 5.83 -8.05
CA VAL A 272 -20.90 4.51 -8.70
C VAL A 272 -22.16 3.76 -8.28
N ASP A 273 -22.53 2.74 -9.06
CA ASP A 273 -23.61 1.82 -8.69
C ASP A 273 -23.15 0.92 -7.53
N CYS A 274 -23.55 1.26 -6.30
CA CYS A 274 -23.29 0.47 -5.10
C CYS A 274 -24.58 -0.19 -4.62
N LYS A 275 -24.65 -1.52 -4.66
CA LYS A 275 -25.85 -2.32 -4.37
C LYS A 275 -25.70 -3.13 -3.09
N ALA A 276 -26.70 -3.02 -2.20
CA ALA A 276 -26.87 -3.98 -1.12
C ALA A 276 -27.50 -5.27 -1.69
N VAL A 277 -26.76 -6.38 -1.65
CA VAL A 277 -27.22 -7.67 -2.18
C VAL A 277 -27.79 -8.57 -1.08
N ALA A 278 -28.56 -9.58 -1.47
CA ALA A 278 -29.35 -10.38 -0.53
C ALA A 278 -28.54 -11.52 0.13
N THR A 279 -27.47 -11.98 -0.54
CA THR A 279 -26.66 -13.12 -0.09
C THR A 279 -25.16 -12.83 -0.16
N SER A 280 -24.35 -13.54 0.62
CA SER A 280 -22.88 -13.45 0.51
C SER A 280 -22.39 -13.90 -0.86
N ARG A 281 -23.03 -14.92 -1.44
CA ARG A 281 -22.72 -15.42 -2.78
C ARG A 281 -22.90 -14.35 -3.86
N GLU A 282 -23.99 -13.59 -3.81
CA GLU A 282 -24.21 -12.46 -4.72
C GLU A 282 -23.11 -11.40 -4.61
N ALA A 283 -22.48 -11.22 -3.45
CA ALA A 283 -21.37 -10.29 -3.29
C ALA A 283 -20.04 -10.84 -3.83
N VAL A 284 -19.89 -12.16 -3.98
CA VAL A 284 -18.67 -12.84 -4.46
C VAL A 284 -18.66 -13.04 -5.97
N GLU A 285 -19.81 -13.35 -6.55
CA GLU A 285 -19.91 -13.65 -7.98
C GLU A 285 -19.87 -12.37 -8.83
N GLY A 286 -19.28 -12.44 -10.04
CA GLY A 286 -19.29 -11.32 -11.00
C GLY A 286 -18.31 -10.16 -10.73
N VAL A 287 -17.61 -10.12 -9.59
CA VAL A 287 -16.66 -9.03 -9.25
C VAL A 287 -15.22 -9.33 -9.65
N ASP A 288 -14.38 -8.31 -9.79
CA ASP A 288 -12.93 -8.44 -10.06
C ASP A 288 -12.11 -8.48 -8.77
N LEU A 289 -12.59 -7.80 -7.73
CA LEU A 289 -11.98 -7.73 -6.40
C LEU A 289 -13.02 -8.07 -5.34
N LEU A 290 -12.75 -9.09 -4.53
CA LEU A 290 -13.53 -9.45 -3.35
C LEU A 290 -12.81 -8.97 -2.09
N ILE A 291 -13.47 -8.16 -1.28
CA ILE A 291 -13.00 -7.73 0.03
C ILE A 291 -13.84 -8.45 1.09
N ALA A 292 -13.22 -9.37 1.81
CA ALA A 292 -13.76 -9.93 3.02
C ALA A 292 -13.22 -9.11 4.20
N ALA A 293 -14.13 -8.38 4.85
CA ALA A 293 -13.85 -7.49 5.98
C ALA A 293 -14.95 -7.61 7.04
N ALA A 294 -15.21 -8.84 7.48
CA ALA A 294 -16.27 -9.13 8.44
C ALA A 294 -15.81 -10.06 9.56
N ARG A 295 -16.43 -9.92 10.73
CA ARG A 295 -16.43 -10.97 11.76
C ARG A 295 -17.64 -11.85 11.53
N SER A 296 -17.41 -13.14 11.36
CA SER A 296 -18.50 -14.08 11.15
C SER A 296 -19.30 -14.30 12.43
N HIS A 297 -20.60 -14.54 12.29
CA HIS A 297 -21.40 -15.04 13.40
C HIS A 297 -20.95 -16.47 13.72
N ASN A 298 -20.53 -16.70 14.97
CA ASN A 298 -19.97 -17.98 15.44
C ASN A 298 -18.65 -18.39 14.77
N GLU A 299 -17.95 -17.45 14.14
CA GLU A 299 -16.64 -17.69 13.51
C GLU A 299 -16.66 -18.83 12.48
N THR A 300 -17.69 -18.87 11.63
CA THR A 300 -17.76 -19.76 10.46
C THR A 300 -17.34 -19.04 9.17
N PRO A 301 -16.80 -19.72 8.15
CA PRO A 301 -16.48 -19.08 6.87
C PRO A 301 -17.68 -18.32 6.27
N ILE A 302 -17.47 -17.09 5.79
CA ILE A 302 -18.55 -16.24 5.26
C ILE A 302 -18.82 -16.45 3.77
N PHE A 303 -17.88 -17.08 3.06
CA PHE A 303 -18.05 -17.54 1.68
C PHE A 303 -17.24 -18.80 1.40
N SER A 304 -17.54 -19.47 0.29
CA SER A 304 -16.80 -20.63 -0.19
C SER A 304 -15.94 -20.33 -1.40
N GLY A 305 -14.75 -20.92 -1.44
CA GLY A 305 -13.83 -20.82 -2.57
C GLY A 305 -14.41 -21.33 -3.89
N ASP A 306 -15.43 -22.17 -3.86
CA ASP A 306 -16.14 -22.67 -5.06
C ASP A 306 -16.92 -21.59 -5.81
N TRP A 307 -17.15 -20.42 -5.18
CA TRP A 307 -17.79 -19.28 -5.82
C TRP A 307 -16.80 -18.38 -6.56
N LEU A 308 -15.50 -18.60 -6.35
CA LEU A 308 -14.45 -17.81 -6.99
C LEU A 308 -14.22 -18.27 -8.44
N ARG A 309 -13.88 -17.31 -9.30
CA ARG A 309 -13.52 -17.56 -10.71
C ARG A 309 -12.13 -17.01 -11.05
N PRO A 310 -11.44 -17.59 -12.05
CA PRO A 310 -10.21 -17.03 -12.59
C PRO A 310 -10.37 -15.55 -12.97
N GLY A 311 -9.37 -14.74 -12.59
CA GLY A 311 -9.33 -13.30 -12.79
C GLY A 311 -9.81 -12.48 -11.59
N GLN A 312 -10.35 -13.11 -10.55
CA GLN A 312 -10.70 -12.45 -9.29
C GLN A 312 -9.52 -12.33 -8.35
N MET A 313 -9.37 -11.18 -7.69
CA MET A 313 -8.49 -11.02 -6.53
C MET A 313 -9.30 -11.09 -5.23
N VAL A 314 -8.75 -11.72 -4.20
CA VAL A 314 -9.33 -11.76 -2.86
C VAL A 314 -8.48 -10.92 -1.89
N VAL A 315 -9.14 -10.15 -1.04
CA VAL A 315 -8.55 -9.48 0.13
C VAL A 315 -9.27 -10.01 1.35
N SER A 316 -8.55 -10.65 2.27
CA SER A 316 -9.08 -11.12 3.56
C SER A 316 -8.35 -10.43 4.71
N ILE A 317 -9.13 -9.81 5.60
CA ILE A 317 -8.61 -9.03 6.74
C ILE A 317 -9.32 -9.35 8.06
N GLY A 318 -10.47 -10.04 8.04
CA GLY A 318 -11.36 -10.17 9.21
C GLY A 318 -10.87 -11.16 10.27
N ALA A 319 -10.13 -12.19 9.87
CA ALA A 319 -9.62 -13.23 10.76
C ALA A 319 -8.13 -13.04 11.08
N THR A 320 -7.85 -12.70 12.35
CA THR A 320 -6.53 -12.37 12.89
C THR A 320 -6.17 -13.14 14.17
N LEU A 321 -7.05 -14.04 14.60
CA LEU A 321 -6.91 -14.90 15.78
C LEU A 321 -7.25 -16.36 15.43
N PRO A 322 -6.74 -17.35 16.19
CA PRO A 322 -6.95 -18.77 15.90
C PRO A 322 -8.42 -19.19 15.88
N GLU A 323 -9.25 -18.52 16.68
CA GLU A 323 -10.69 -18.75 16.75
C GLU A 323 -11.48 -18.06 15.64
N GLN A 324 -10.89 -17.12 14.89
CA GLN A 324 -11.59 -16.30 13.90
C GLN A 324 -11.53 -16.93 12.51
N HIS A 325 -12.66 -16.90 11.81
CA HIS A 325 -12.77 -17.38 10.44
C HIS A 325 -13.52 -16.42 9.55
N GLU A 326 -12.99 -16.26 8.35
CA GLU A 326 -13.56 -15.47 7.27
C GLU A 326 -13.69 -16.32 6.00
N ILE A 327 -12.72 -17.21 5.74
CA ILE A 327 -12.65 -17.99 4.50
C ILE A 327 -12.55 -19.48 4.78
N ASP A 328 -13.07 -20.31 3.88
CA ASP A 328 -12.99 -21.77 4.00
C ASP A 328 -11.64 -22.30 3.48
N PRO A 329 -11.23 -23.53 3.87
CA PRO A 329 -10.03 -24.17 3.32
C PRO A 329 -10.01 -24.21 1.79
N ARG A 330 -11.18 -24.33 1.16
CA ARG A 330 -11.33 -24.33 -0.30
C ARG A 330 -10.86 -23.01 -0.92
N THR A 331 -11.13 -21.88 -0.29
CA THR A 331 -10.65 -20.55 -0.73
C THR A 331 -9.13 -20.51 -0.77
N ILE A 332 -8.47 -21.03 0.27
CA ILE A 332 -7.00 -21.10 0.33
C ILE A 332 -6.45 -22.08 -0.72
N GLU A 333 -7.17 -23.19 -0.96
CA GLU A 333 -6.80 -24.18 -1.97
C GLU A 333 -6.85 -23.61 -3.40
N VAL A 334 -7.87 -22.82 -3.75
CA VAL A 334 -8.03 -22.29 -5.12
C VAL A 334 -7.20 -21.05 -5.41
N CYS A 335 -6.70 -20.35 -4.38
CA CYS A 335 -5.81 -19.21 -4.58
C CYS A 335 -4.40 -19.69 -4.96
N ASP A 336 -3.87 -19.15 -6.05
CA ASP A 336 -2.58 -19.58 -6.64
C ASP A 336 -1.37 -18.85 -6.02
N LEU A 337 -1.60 -17.63 -5.53
CA LEU A 337 -0.61 -16.76 -4.92
C LEU A 337 -1.25 -16.07 -3.72
N ILE A 338 -0.69 -16.26 -2.54
CA ILE A 338 -1.16 -15.68 -1.29
C ILE A 338 -0.09 -14.74 -0.77
N VAL A 339 -0.33 -13.44 -0.91
CA VAL A 339 0.57 -12.39 -0.40
C VAL A 339 0.12 -12.00 1.01
N CYS A 340 1.04 -12.05 1.97
CA CYS A 340 0.76 -11.72 3.35
C CYS A 340 1.61 -10.54 3.83
N ASP A 341 1.09 -9.77 4.77
CA ASP A 341 1.92 -8.82 5.52
C ASP A 341 2.90 -9.55 6.46
N MET A 342 2.44 -10.57 7.18
CA MET A 342 3.25 -11.41 8.06
C MET A 342 2.95 -12.90 7.81
N VAL A 343 3.76 -13.56 6.97
CA VAL A 343 3.52 -14.95 6.55
C VAL A 343 3.38 -15.91 7.73
N HIS A 344 4.31 -15.86 8.69
CA HIS A 344 4.28 -16.79 9.83
C HIS A 344 3.05 -16.59 10.71
N GLU A 345 2.67 -15.35 11.01
CA GLU A 345 1.48 -15.05 11.81
C GLU A 345 0.19 -15.44 11.08
N VAL A 346 0.15 -15.29 9.75
CA VAL A 346 -1.00 -15.79 8.96
C VAL A 346 -1.14 -17.30 9.13
N ILE A 347 -0.06 -18.06 9.02
CA ILE A 347 -0.08 -19.53 9.13
C ILE A 347 -0.45 -19.99 10.54
N GLU A 348 0.11 -19.33 11.57
CA GLU A 348 0.10 -19.82 12.95
C GLU A 348 -1.02 -19.21 13.80
N GLU A 349 -1.51 -18.01 13.46
CA GLU A 349 -2.44 -17.26 14.29
C GLU A 349 -3.83 -17.03 13.66
N THR A 350 -4.09 -17.49 12.43
CA THR A 350 -5.43 -17.30 11.81
C THR A 350 -6.19 -18.62 11.71
N GLY A 351 -7.45 -18.62 12.16
CA GLY A 351 -8.31 -19.81 12.09
C GLY A 351 -8.41 -20.35 10.67
N ASP A 352 -8.56 -19.46 9.67
CA ASP A 352 -8.58 -19.81 8.24
C ASP A 352 -7.44 -20.76 7.82
N PHE A 353 -6.19 -20.40 8.12
CA PHE A 353 -5.01 -21.16 7.70
C PHE A 353 -4.71 -22.35 8.61
N ILE A 354 -5.04 -22.24 9.91
CA ILE A 354 -4.98 -23.36 10.85
C ILE A 354 -5.91 -24.49 10.38
N ASP A 355 -7.13 -24.16 9.99
CA ASP A 355 -8.11 -25.15 9.52
C ASP A 355 -7.78 -25.66 8.13
N ALA A 356 -7.25 -24.83 7.23
CA ALA A 356 -6.72 -25.30 5.95
C ALA A 356 -5.60 -26.33 6.13
N LYS A 357 -4.69 -26.11 7.08
CA LYS A 357 -3.61 -27.05 7.42
C LYS A 357 -4.16 -28.35 7.97
N LYS A 358 -5.14 -28.30 8.89
CA LYS A 358 -5.84 -29.50 9.41
C LYS A 358 -6.55 -30.28 8.30
N ALA A 359 -7.11 -29.58 7.31
CA ALA A 359 -7.76 -30.16 6.15
C ALA A 359 -6.78 -30.72 5.11
N GLY A 360 -5.46 -30.60 5.32
CA GLY A 360 -4.45 -31.12 4.41
C GLY A 360 -4.21 -30.26 3.15
N VAL A 361 -4.66 -29.00 3.14
CA VAL A 361 -4.41 -28.07 2.04
C VAL A 361 -2.94 -27.67 2.04
N ALA A 362 -2.20 -28.01 0.98
CA ALA A 362 -0.82 -27.55 0.79
C ALA A 362 -0.83 -26.12 0.24
N PHE A 363 -0.47 -25.13 1.06
CA PHE A 363 -0.51 -23.71 0.66
C PHE A 363 0.81 -22.98 0.87
N GLU A 364 1.77 -23.53 1.62
CA GLU A 364 3.00 -22.85 2.01
C GLU A 364 3.82 -22.41 0.79
N HIS A 365 3.87 -23.25 -0.25
CA HIS A 365 4.54 -22.93 -1.52
C HIS A 365 3.87 -21.79 -2.31
N LYS A 366 2.63 -21.44 -1.98
CA LYS A 366 1.86 -20.35 -2.61
C LYS A 366 2.04 -19.03 -1.89
N MET A 367 2.59 -19.04 -0.68
CA MET A 367 2.73 -17.85 0.14
C MET A 367 3.89 -16.96 -0.33
N ALA A 368 3.77 -15.67 -0.08
CA ALA A 368 4.79 -14.66 -0.34
C ALA A 368 4.58 -13.45 0.58
N THR A 369 5.61 -12.62 0.74
CA THR A 369 5.51 -11.40 1.55
C THR A 369 5.04 -10.21 0.72
N LEU A 370 4.37 -9.25 1.36
CA LEU A 370 4.07 -7.96 0.76
C LEU A 370 5.35 -7.21 0.34
N ASN A 371 6.45 -7.37 1.09
CA ASN A 371 7.74 -6.80 0.72
C ASN A 371 8.24 -7.35 -0.63
N ASP A 372 8.19 -8.67 -0.84
CA ASP A 372 8.61 -9.28 -2.11
C ASP A 372 7.71 -8.86 -3.28
N LEU A 373 6.41 -8.68 -3.03
CA LEU A 373 5.47 -8.14 -4.02
C LEU A 373 5.88 -6.73 -4.46
N ILE A 374 6.07 -5.81 -3.51
CA ILE A 374 6.37 -4.41 -3.80
C ILE A 374 7.77 -4.24 -4.38
N MET A 375 8.72 -5.08 -3.98
CA MET A 375 10.06 -5.17 -4.58
C MET A 375 10.07 -5.79 -6.00
N GLY A 376 8.92 -6.23 -6.52
CA GLY A 376 8.78 -6.79 -7.87
C GLY A 376 9.32 -8.22 -8.02
N LYS A 377 9.69 -8.90 -6.93
CA LYS A 377 10.25 -10.26 -6.98
C LYS A 377 9.22 -11.33 -7.36
N LEU A 378 7.94 -10.99 -7.30
CA LEU A 378 6.83 -11.90 -7.59
C LEU A 378 6.25 -11.72 -9.00
N ALA A 379 6.90 -10.95 -9.89
CA ALA A 379 6.35 -10.59 -11.19
C ALA A 379 5.83 -11.81 -11.99
N ASP A 380 6.64 -12.86 -12.13
CA ASP A 380 6.26 -14.07 -12.87
C ASP A 380 5.13 -14.85 -12.17
N ARG A 381 5.20 -14.96 -10.84
CA ARG A 381 4.16 -15.63 -10.04
C ARG A 381 2.82 -14.91 -10.14
N LEU A 382 2.85 -13.58 -10.07
CA LEU A 382 1.67 -12.74 -10.17
C LEU A 382 1.07 -12.78 -11.59
N ALA A 383 1.91 -12.78 -12.63
CA ALA A 383 1.44 -12.91 -14.02
C ALA A 383 0.78 -14.26 -14.29
N ALA A 384 1.22 -15.33 -13.62
CA ALA A 384 0.66 -16.67 -13.73
C ALA A 384 -0.56 -16.92 -12.82
N ALA A 385 -0.76 -16.11 -11.77
CA ALA A 385 -1.83 -16.31 -10.80
C ALA A 385 -3.21 -16.06 -11.43
N LYS A 386 -4.12 -17.01 -11.27
CA LYS A 386 -5.52 -16.87 -11.71
C LYS A 386 -6.36 -16.23 -10.63
N ILE A 387 -6.14 -16.62 -9.36
CA ILE A 387 -6.83 -16.07 -8.19
C ILE A 387 -5.79 -15.65 -7.16
N PRO A 388 -5.23 -14.43 -7.28
CA PRO A 388 -4.31 -13.91 -6.26
C PRO A 388 -5.09 -13.46 -5.01
N MET A 389 -4.51 -13.70 -3.83
CA MET A 389 -5.04 -13.29 -2.53
C MET A 389 -4.07 -12.37 -1.81
N TYR A 390 -4.58 -11.32 -1.19
CA TYR A 390 -3.89 -10.62 -0.10
C TYR A 390 -4.54 -10.98 1.24
N LYS A 391 -3.76 -11.49 2.20
CA LYS A 391 -4.19 -11.81 3.57
C LYS A 391 -3.45 -10.91 4.55
N SER A 392 -4.20 -10.16 5.36
CA SER A 392 -3.62 -9.27 6.37
C SER A 392 -3.96 -9.73 7.78
N VAL A 393 -2.96 -9.70 8.65
CA VAL A 393 -3.13 -9.78 10.11
C VAL A 393 -2.63 -8.51 10.81
N GLY A 394 -1.85 -7.69 10.11
CA GLY A 394 -1.27 -6.43 10.53
C GLY A 394 0.18 -6.57 10.97
N ALA A 395 1.06 -5.78 10.37
CA ALA A 395 2.48 -5.73 10.67
C ALA A 395 2.86 -4.43 11.38
N ALA A 396 3.79 -4.51 12.33
CA ALA A 396 4.27 -3.36 13.11
C ALA A 396 4.80 -2.21 12.22
N ILE A 397 5.45 -2.54 11.09
CA ILE A 397 5.94 -1.54 10.13
C ILE A 397 4.83 -0.62 9.61
N GLN A 398 3.61 -1.13 9.46
CA GLN A 398 2.46 -0.35 8.99
C GLN A 398 2.09 0.73 10.02
N ASP A 399 2.13 0.37 11.31
CA ASP A 399 1.83 1.28 12.41
C ASP A 399 2.90 2.37 12.54
N ILE A 400 4.19 1.99 12.49
CA ILE A 400 5.30 2.94 12.60
C ILE A 400 5.33 3.90 11.42
N THR A 401 5.13 3.40 10.19
CA THR A 401 5.10 4.23 8.98
C THR A 401 3.98 5.27 9.04
N VAL A 402 2.76 4.87 9.43
CA VAL A 402 1.64 5.81 9.52
C VAL A 402 1.77 6.76 10.71
N ALA A 403 2.35 6.31 11.83
CA ALA A 403 2.66 7.17 12.96
C ALA A 403 3.73 8.22 12.62
N GLU A 404 4.76 7.85 11.84
CA GLU A 404 5.74 8.80 11.31
C GLU A 404 5.06 9.88 10.47
N ILE A 405 4.17 9.50 9.54
CA ILE A 405 3.40 10.46 8.73
C ILE A 405 2.58 11.39 9.63
N ALA A 406 1.85 10.83 10.60
CA ALA A 406 1.06 11.62 11.55
C ALA A 406 1.94 12.61 12.34
N TYR A 407 3.10 12.15 12.81
CA TYR A 407 4.07 12.97 13.53
C TYR A 407 4.56 14.13 12.66
N GLN A 408 5.06 13.85 11.45
CA GLN A 408 5.58 14.87 10.53
C GLN A 408 4.52 15.94 10.24
N ARG A 409 3.31 15.51 9.86
CA ARG A 409 2.20 16.42 9.55
C ARG A 409 1.72 17.20 10.77
N ALA A 410 1.68 16.59 11.95
CA ALA A 410 1.27 17.27 13.18
C ALA A 410 2.29 18.33 13.60
N ILE A 411 3.59 18.10 13.38
CA ILE A 411 4.63 19.12 13.59
C ILE A 411 4.45 20.28 12.60
N GLU A 412 4.32 19.97 11.30
CA GLU A 412 4.09 20.97 10.24
C GLU A 412 2.88 21.86 10.54
N ARG A 413 1.78 21.26 11.01
CA ARG A 413 0.53 21.96 11.33
C ARG A 413 0.46 22.51 12.75
N LYS A 414 1.52 22.36 13.56
CA LYS A 414 1.59 22.80 14.96
C LYS A 414 0.47 22.22 15.84
N LEU A 415 0.14 20.94 15.62
CA LEU A 415 -0.85 20.17 16.37
C LEU A 415 -0.23 19.24 17.42
N ALA A 416 1.09 19.10 17.41
CA ALA A 416 1.84 18.35 18.41
C ALA A 416 1.90 19.08 19.75
N VAL A 417 1.85 18.33 20.86
CA VAL A 417 1.92 18.86 22.22
C VAL A 417 3.27 18.48 22.83
N PRO A 418 4.15 19.42 23.19
CA PRO A 418 5.41 19.10 23.86
C PRO A 418 5.17 18.34 25.18
N LEU A 419 5.95 17.30 25.43
CA LEU A 419 5.97 16.63 26.73
C LEU A 419 6.87 17.41 27.70
N PRO A 420 6.54 17.44 29.01
CA PRO A 420 7.32 18.19 29.99
C PRO A 420 8.68 17.54 30.31
N MET A 421 8.96 16.36 29.76
CA MET A 421 10.20 15.60 29.97
C MET A 421 10.50 14.71 28.76
N ALA A 422 11.79 14.45 28.54
CA ALA A 422 12.28 13.54 27.51
C ALA A 422 12.96 12.33 28.15
N LEU A 423 12.97 11.19 27.46
CA LEU A 423 13.84 10.07 27.81
C LEU A 423 15.27 10.42 27.40
N VAL A 424 16.22 10.34 28.34
CA VAL A 424 17.63 10.61 28.08
C VAL A 424 18.34 9.31 27.69
N PRO A 425 18.81 9.17 26.44
CA PRO A 425 19.58 8.00 26.04
C PRO A 425 20.87 7.89 26.86
N ARG A 426 21.27 6.66 27.18
CA ARG A 426 22.56 6.37 27.80
C ARG A 426 23.49 5.79 26.76
N GLN A 427 24.73 6.27 26.72
CA GLN A 427 25.79 5.63 25.95
C GLN A 427 26.11 4.26 26.57
N VAL A 428 25.92 3.21 25.78
CA VAL A 428 26.13 1.81 26.17
C VAL A 428 27.56 1.38 25.90
#